data_AF-V6JI24-F1
#
_entry.id   AF-V6JI24-F1
#
_cell.length_a   1.000
_cell.length_b   1.000
_cell.length_c   1.000
_cell.angle_alpha   90.00
_cell.angle_beta   90.00
_cell.angle_gamma   90.00
#
_symmetry.space_group_name_H-M   'P 1'
#
loop_
_entity.id
_entity.type
_entity.pdbx_description
1 polymer ?
#
loop_
_entity_poly.entity_id
_entity_poly.type
_entity_poly.pdbx_seq_one_letter_code
_entity_poly.pdbx_strand_id
1 'polypeptide(L)'
;VPAAADGARPPLPASLPYGLFGLAAGLLVLLEGWREPYAVIVLTVSMGPAEWLLYRYRGLSVGALRATATPAGFRLRSAAVLALCLLGYLLPLLPAALLLGAAPAALLPLAATLWTALLLQAFGDAWPPAAICLAAAAFAGAVTLLRLPTGPVALPLSCGAAALCLVARALRLLGRPARHA
;
A
#
# COMPACT_ATOMS: atom_id res chain seq x y z
N VAL A 1 -20.60 2.70 31.89
CA VAL A 1 -19.90 3.95 31.50
C VAL A 1 -20.39 4.33 30.12
N PRO A 2 -21.12 5.44 29.93
CA PRO A 2 -21.53 5.85 28.60
C PRO A 2 -20.30 6.36 27.82
N ALA A 3 -20.25 6.08 26.52
CA ALA A 3 -19.19 6.52 25.63
C ALA A 3 -19.12 8.06 25.61
N ALA A 4 -17.92 8.61 25.80
CA ALA A 4 -17.68 10.04 25.73
C ALA A 4 -18.17 10.60 24.38
N ALA A 5 -19.16 11.50 24.43
CA ALA A 5 -19.84 12.05 23.26
C ALA A 5 -19.10 13.23 22.59
N ASP A 6 -17.93 13.64 23.10
CA ASP A 6 -17.23 14.85 22.64
C ASP A 6 -15.82 14.57 22.10
N GLY A 7 -15.70 13.58 21.22
CA GLY A 7 -14.56 13.54 20.30
C GLY A 7 -14.83 14.50 19.15
N ALA A 8 -14.26 15.71 19.18
CA ALA A 8 -14.33 16.64 18.06
C ALA A 8 -14.01 15.90 16.75
N ARG A 9 -14.97 15.86 15.82
CA ARG A 9 -14.79 15.14 14.55
C ARG A 9 -13.52 15.66 13.89
N PRO A 10 -12.61 14.78 13.44
CA PRO A 10 -11.43 15.23 12.73
C PRO A 10 -11.86 16.08 11.53
N PRO A 11 -11.16 17.20 11.28
CA PRO A 11 -11.55 18.13 10.23
C PRO A 11 -11.58 17.39 8.88
N LEU A 12 -12.62 17.65 8.07
CA LEU A 12 -12.78 17.07 6.73
C LEU A 12 -11.50 17.02 5.86
N PRO A 13 -10.66 18.07 5.80
CA PRO A 13 -9.41 18.01 5.03
C PRO A 13 -8.40 16.96 5.54
N ALA A 14 -8.45 16.58 6.82
CA ALA A 14 -7.61 15.52 7.37
C ALA A 14 -8.12 14.12 6.96
N SER A 15 -9.42 13.96 6.75
CA SER A 15 -10.04 12.68 6.35
C SER A 15 -10.06 12.46 4.83
N LEU A 16 -10.01 13.54 4.05
CA LEU A 16 -10.07 13.53 2.59
C LEU A 16 -9.02 12.61 1.91
N PRO A 17 -7.72 12.61 2.26
CA PRO A 17 -6.75 11.73 1.61
C PRO A 17 -7.07 10.24 1.82
N TYR A 18 -7.60 9.86 2.99
CA TYR A 18 -7.99 8.48 3.27
C TYR A 18 -9.19 8.05 2.42
N GLY A 19 -10.19 8.92 2.26
CA GLY A 19 -11.34 8.68 1.39
C GLY A 19 -10.95 8.56 -0.09
N LEU A 20 -10.09 9.47 -0.57
CA LEU A 20 -9.56 9.43 -1.93
C LEU A 20 -8.74 8.18 -2.22
N PHE A 21 -7.90 7.77 -1.27
CA PHE A 21 -7.19 6.51 -1.37
C PHE A 21 -8.15 5.31 -1.41
N GLY A 22 -9.15 5.27 -0.53
CA GLY A 22 -10.15 4.19 -0.51
C GLY A 22 -10.90 4.08 -1.83
N LEU A 23 -11.28 5.20 -2.44
CA LEU A 23 -11.90 5.23 -3.78
C LEU A 23 -10.94 4.73 -4.87
N ALA A 24 -9.69 5.20 -4.85
CA ALA A 24 -8.69 4.77 -5.82
C ALA A 24 -8.39 3.26 -5.70
N ALA A 25 -8.23 2.77 -4.47
CA ALA A 25 -8.05 1.35 -4.18
C ALA A 25 -9.25 0.53 -4.66
N GLY A 26 -10.47 0.97 -4.34
CA GLY A 26 -11.70 0.32 -4.79
C GLY A 26 -11.80 0.24 -6.31
N LEU A 27 -11.45 1.33 -7.02
CA LEU A 27 -11.44 1.34 -8.49
C LEU A 27 -10.39 0.39 -9.07
N LEU A 28 -9.18 0.35 -8.51
CA LEU A 28 -8.13 -0.57 -8.96
C LEU A 28 -8.51 -2.04 -8.74
N VAL A 29 -9.07 -2.37 -7.56
CA VAL A 29 -9.56 -3.73 -7.27
C VAL A 29 -10.75 -4.08 -8.16
N LEU A 30 -11.66 -3.15 -8.44
CA LEU A 30 -12.78 -3.36 -9.35
C LEU A 30 -12.28 -3.66 -10.77
N LEU A 31 -11.35 -2.87 -11.29
CA LEU A 31 -10.77 -3.08 -12.62
C LEU A 31 -10.07 -4.45 -12.74
N GLU A 32 -9.40 -4.88 -11.68
CA GLU A 32 -8.78 -6.21 -11.63
C GLU A 32 -9.85 -7.32 -11.54
N GLY A 33 -10.84 -7.16 -10.67
CA GLY A 33 -11.92 -8.15 -10.48
C GLY A 33 -12.83 -8.33 -11.70
N TRP A 34 -12.93 -7.33 -12.56
CA TRP A 34 -13.61 -7.45 -13.85
C TRP A 34 -12.90 -8.42 -14.80
N ARG A 35 -11.59 -8.60 -14.66
CA ARG A 35 -10.79 -9.52 -15.47
C ARG A 35 -10.63 -10.86 -14.77
N GLU A 36 -10.29 -10.81 -13.48
CA GLU A 36 -9.91 -11.93 -12.66
C GLU A 36 -10.69 -11.89 -11.33
N PRO A 37 -11.94 -12.39 -11.28
CA PRO A 37 -12.78 -12.29 -10.07
C PRO A 37 -12.15 -13.01 -8.86
N TYR A 38 -11.39 -14.09 -9.11
CA TYR A 38 -10.65 -14.81 -8.07
C TYR A 38 -9.53 -13.96 -7.45
N ALA A 39 -8.97 -12.98 -8.18
CA ALA A 39 -7.97 -12.07 -7.62
C ALA A 39 -8.53 -11.24 -6.46
N VAL A 40 -9.81 -10.83 -6.52
CA VAL A 40 -10.48 -10.09 -5.45
C VAL A 40 -10.65 -10.95 -4.21
N ILE A 41 -10.96 -12.24 -4.38
CA ILE A 41 -11.10 -13.18 -3.27
C ILE A 41 -9.74 -13.36 -2.58
N VAL A 42 -8.68 -13.59 -3.35
CA VAL A 42 -7.30 -13.70 -2.82
C VAL A 42 -6.90 -12.43 -2.07
N LEU A 43 -7.16 -11.25 -2.65
CA LEU A 43 -6.88 -9.96 -2.02
C LEU A 43 -7.63 -9.79 -0.70
N THR A 44 -8.92 -10.11 -0.69
CA THR A 44 -9.77 -9.97 0.50
C THR A 44 -9.28 -10.87 1.64
N VAL A 45 -8.98 -12.15 1.33
CA VAL A 45 -8.43 -13.08 2.32
C VAL A 45 -7.04 -12.62 2.79
N SER A 46 -6.25 -12.00 1.91
CA SER A 46 -4.93 -11.47 2.26
C SER A 46 -4.95 -10.25 3.18
N MET A 47 -6.12 -9.61 3.39
CA MET A 47 -6.24 -8.44 4.27
C MET A 47 -5.90 -8.75 5.73
N GLY A 48 -6.26 -9.93 6.25
CA GLY A 48 -5.90 -10.33 7.61
C GLY A 48 -4.37 -10.43 7.83
N PRO A 49 -3.65 -11.19 6.98
CA PRO A 49 -2.19 -11.19 6.96
C PRO A 49 -1.57 -9.81 6.77
N ALA A 50 -2.13 -8.98 5.89
CA ALA A 50 -1.67 -7.62 5.62
C ALA A 50 -1.69 -6.75 6.89
N GLU A 51 -2.80 -6.74 7.62
CA GLU A 51 -2.94 -6.01 8.89
C GLU A 51 -1.97 -6.51 9.95
N TRP A 52 -1.84 -7.83 10.10
CA TRP A 52 -0.90 -8.43 11.04
C TRP A 52 0.55 -7.99 10.74
N LEU A 53 0.92 -7.93 9.46
CA LEU A 53 2.22 -7.43 9.00
C LEU A 53 2.41 -5.93 9.30
N LEU A 54 1.37 -5.10 9.18
CA LEU A 54 1.43 -3.68 9.57
C LEU A 54 1.74 -3.54 11.06
N TYR A 55 1.03 -4.29 11.91
CA TYR A 55 1.29 -4.29 13.36
C TYR A 55 2.71 -4.77 13.69
N ARG A 56 3.18 -5.83 13.02
CA ARG A 56 4.52 -6.37 13.22
C ARG A 56 5.61 -5.41 12.75
N TYR A 57 5.41 -4.76 11.61
CA TYR A 57 6.32 -3.71 11.11
C TYR A 57 6.46 -2.56 12.11
N ARG A 58 5.34 -2.12 12.72
CA ARG A 58 5.37 -1.07 13.76
C ARG A 58 6.20 -1.50 14.97
N GLY A 59 5.99 -2.72 15.47
CA GLY A 59 6.76 -3.26 16.59
C GLY A 59 8.27 -3.38 16.29
N LEU A 60 8.61 -3.91 15.12
CA LEU A 60 10.00 -4.05 14.66
C LEU A 60 10.68 -2.70 14.42
N SER A 61 9.96 -1.71 13.89
CA SER A 61 10.46 -0.35 13.68
C SER A 61 10.77 0.34 15.01
N VAL A 62 9.91 0.19 16.02
CA VAL A 62 10.16 0.72 17.38
C VAL A 62 11.32 0.00 18.06
N GLY A 63 11.48 -1.31 17.84
CA GLY A 63 12.66 -2.05 18.29
C GLY A 63 13.96 -1.56 17.63
N ALA A 64 13.93 -1.33 16.32
CA ALA A 64 15.05 -0.79 15.57
C ALA A 64 15.42 0.64 16.01
N LEU A 65 14.42 1.50 16.27
CA LEU A 65 14.62 2.84 16.83
C LEU A 65 15.36 2.77 18.17
N ARG A 66 14.98 1.84 19.06
CA ARG A 66 15.62 1.67 20.37
C ARG A 66 17.05 1.12 20.30
N ALA A 67 17.37 0.38 19.24
CA ALA A 67 18.65 -0.33 19.12
C ALA A 67 19.70 0.38 18.24
N THR A 68 19.38 1.50 17.60
CA THR A 68 20.31 2.17 16.66
C THR A 68 20.59 3.61 17.08
N ALA A 69 21.87 3.89 17.33
CA ALA A 69 22.35 5.24 17.66
C ALA A 69 22.71 6.07 16.41
N THR A 70 22.71 5.46 15.22
CA THR A 70 23.10 6.13 13.97
C THR A 70 21.95 6.20 12.96
N PRO A 71 21.76 7.35 12.29
CA PRO A 71 20.65 7.56 11.36
C PRO A 71 20.74 6.68 10.11
N ALA A 72 21.94 6.28 9.68
CA ALA A 72 22.12 5.37 8.56
C ALA A 72 21.78 3.91 8.92
N GLY A 73 22.13 3.48 10.14
CA GLY A 73 21.81 2.13 10.63
C GLY A 73 20.31 1.92 10.83
N PHE A 74 19.59 2.96 11.28
CA PHE A 74 18.14 2.94 11.37
C PHE A 74 17.49 2.77 9.98
N ARG A 75 17.94 3.53 8.97
CA ARG A 75 17.43 3.44 7.59
C ARG A 75 17.58 2.05 6.99
N LEU A 76 18.77 1.47 7.08
CA LEU A 76 19.04 0.14 6.53
C LEU A 76 18.18 -0.92 7.22
N ARG A 77 18.01 -0.84 8.55
CA ARG A 77 17.14 -1.77 9.27
C ARG A 77 15.66 -1.57 8.95
N SER A 78 15.17 -0.34 8.87
CA SER A 78 13.78 -0.08 8.48
C SER A 78 13.51 -0.50 7.03
N ALA A 79 14.45 -0.27 6.12
CA ALA A 79 14.36 -0.75 4.73
C ALA A 79 14.37 -2.29 4.68
N ALA A 80 15.22 -2.95 5.46
CA ALA A 80 15.25 -4.41 5.53
C ALA A 80 13.96 -4.99 6.12
N VAL A 81 13.42 -4.38 7.17
CA VAL A 81 12.13 -4.79 7.75
C VAL A 81 10.98 -4.53 6.77
N LEU A 82 11.01 -3.42 6.03
CA LEU A 82 10.03 -3.11 4.98
C LEU A 82 10.08 -4.17 3.87
N ALA A 83 11.27 -4.48 3.38
CA ALA A 83 11.48 -5.50 2.36
C ALA A 83 11.07 -6.88 2.85
N LEU A 84 11.40 -7.24 4.10
CA LEU A 84 11.01 -8.51 4.71
C LEU A 84 9.49 -8.62 4.86
N CYS A 85 8.81 -7.56 5.32
CA CYS A 85 7.37 -7.54 5.43
C CYS A 85 6.69 -7.62 4.06
N LEU A 86 7.20 -6.87 3.07
CA LEU A 86 6.66 -6.88 1.72
C LEU A 86 6.86 -8.25 1.06
N LEU A 87 8.04 -8.85 1.19
CA LEU A 87 8.30 -10.20 0.70
C LEU A 87 7.46 -11.24 1.45
N GLY A 88 7.37 -11.16 2.77
CA GLY A 88 6.53 -12.05 3.58
C GLY A 88 5.04 -11.95 3.23
N TYR A 89 4.59 -10.79 2.74
CA TYR A 89 3.24 -10.60 2.22
C TYR A 89 3.07 -11.18 0.81
N LEU A 90 3.98 -10.86 -0.12
CA LEU A 90 3.86 -11.23 -1.52
C LEU A 90 4.17 -12.71 -1.81
N LEU A 91 5.09 -13.31 -1.04
CA LEU A 91 5.53 -14.70 -1.23
C LEU A 91 4.41 -15.75 -1.09
N PRO A 92 3.50 -15.70 -0.08
CA PRO A 92 2.35 -16.60 -0.01
C PRO A 92 1.25 -16.25 -1.00
N LEU A 93 1.20 -15.00 -1.46
CA LEU A 93 0.22 -14.52 -2.45
C LEU A 93 0.49 -15.06 -3.85
N LEU A 94 1.75 -15.29 -4.21
CA LEU A 94 2.14 -15.90 -5.49
C LEU A 94 1.55 -17.31 -5.70
N PRO A 95 1.79 -18.32 -4.83
CA PRO A 95 1.20 -19.65 -4.99
C PRO A 95 -0.32 -19.61 -4.83
N ALA A 96 -0.88 -18.73 -3.98
CA ALA A 96 -2.33 -18.58 -3.88
C ALA A 96 -2.97 -18.10 -5.19
N ALA A 97 -2.34 -17.14 -5.88
CA ALA A 97 -2.77 -16.68 -7.19
C ALA A 97 -2.71 -17.81 -8.23
N LEU A 98 -1.60 -18.57 -8.26
CA LEU A 98 -1.44 -19.70 -9.17
C LEU A 98 -2.47 -20.81 -8.92
N LEU A 99 -2.77 -21.12 -7.65
CA LEU A 99 -3.75 -22.15 -7.27
C LEU A 99 -5.19 -21.76 -7.62
N LEU A 100 -5.53 -20.46 -7.54
CA LEU A 100 -6.85 -19.94 -7.90
C LEU A 100 -6.96 -19.52 -9.38
N GLY A 101 -5.90 -19.72 -10.18
CA GLY A 101 -5.88 -19.35 -11.59
C GLY A 101 -5.84 -17.83 -11.86
N ALA A 102 -5.58 -17.01 -10.84
CA ALA A 102 -5.49 -15.57 -10.97
C ALA A 102 -4.11 -15.14 -11.51
N ALA A 103 -4.08 -14.13 -12.39
CA ALA A 103 -2.84 -13.62 -12.97
C ALA A 103 -1.96 -12.92 -11.92
N PRO A 104 -0.78 -13.47 -11.52
CA PRO A 104 0.04 -12.89 -10.47
C PRO A 104 0.66 -11.54 -10.89
N ALA A 105 0.78 -11.30 -12.19
CA ALA A 105 1.40 -10.10 -12.75
C ALA A 105 0.67 -8.81 -12.39
N ALA A 106 -0.65 -8.84 -12.19
CA ALA A 106 -1.46 -7.70 -11.78
C ALA A 106 -1.77 -7.72 -10.28
N LEU A 107 -2.01 -8.91 -9.74
CA LEU A 107 -2.34 -9.12 -8.33
C LEU A 107 -1.21 -8.69 -7.39
N LEU A 108 0.04 -9.10 -7.65
CA LEU A 108 1.19 -8.79 -6.80
C LEU A 108 1.49 -7.28 -6.72
N PRO A 109 1.61 -6.53 -7.84
CA PRO A 109 1.86 -5.09 -7.76
C PRO A 109 0.68 -4.34 -7.15
N LEU A 110 -0.56 -4.77 -7.37
CA LEU A 110 -1.74 -4.20 -6.73
C LEU A 110 -1.67 -4.38 -5.21
N ALA A 111 -1.45 -5.61 -4.73
CA ALA A 111 -1.30 -5.93 -3.32
C ALA A 111 -0.16 -5.13 -2.67
N ALA A 112 1.00 -5.05 -3.34
CA ALA A 112 2.15 -4.25 -2.89
C ALA A 112 1.80 -2.75 -2.77
N THR A 113 1.08 -2.21 -3.75
CA THR A 113 0.64 -0.80 -3.76
C THR A 113 -0.27 -0.51 -2.58
N LEU A 114 -1.30 -1.34 -2.38
CA LEU A 114 -2.28 -1.14 -1.30
C LEU A 114 -1.62 -1.25 0.08
N TRP A 115 -0.81 -2.28 0.29
CA TRP A 115 -0.13 -2.47 1.58
C TRP A 115 0.85 -1.33 1.90
N THR A 116 1.66 -0.90 0.93
CA THR A 116 2.61 0.21 1.14
C THR A 116 1.91 1.56 1.34
N ALA A 117 0.79 1.80 0.65
CA ALA A 117 -0.02 2.99 0.85
C ALA A 117 -0.65 3.04 2.25
N LEU A 118 -1.23 1.93 2.71
CA LEU A 118 -1.78 1.78 4.07
C LEU A 118 -0.69 1.98 5.13
N LEU A 119 0.50 1.45 4.90
CA LEU A 119 1.64 1.64 5.79
C LEU A 119 1.99 3.13 5.92
N LEU A 120 2.16 3.83 4.79
CA LEU A 120 2.49 5.27 4.79
C LEU A 120 1.40 6.11 5.47
N GLN A 121 0.13 5.76 5.25
CA GLN A 121 -1.02 6.37 5.92
C GLN A 121 -1.01 6.13 7.43
N ALA A 122 -0.64 4.94 7.88
CA ALA A 122 -0.49 4.62 9.30
C ALA A 122 0.65 5.39 9.97
N PHE A 123 1.66 5.84 9.19
CA PHE A 123 2.71 6.75 9.64
C PHE A 123 2.36 8.24 9.49
N GLY A 124 1.14 8.56 9.02
CA GLY A 124 0.66 9.93 8.89
C GLY A 124 0.98 10.63 7.56
N ASP A 125 1.66 9.98 6.61
CA ASP A 125 1.91 10.54 5.26
C ASP A 125 0.78 10.10 4.31
N ALA A 126 -0.42 10.67 4.47
CA ALA A 126 -1.62 10.19 3.77
C ALA A 126 -1.83 10.78 2.35
N TRP A 127 -1.33 11.99 2.10
CA TRP A 127 -1.53 12.69 0.82
C TRP A 127 -0.76 12.07 -0.36
N PRO A 128 0.54 11.76 -0.25
CA PRO A 128 1.27 11.15 -1.35
C PRO A 128 0.72 9.78 -1.77
N PRO A 129 0.36 8.86 -0.84
CA PRO A 129 -0.32 7.63 -1.20
C PRO A 129 -1.64 7.85 -1.93
N ALA A 130 -2.47 8.78 -1.44
CA ALA A 130 -3.74 9.10 -2.10
C ALA A 130 -3.51 9.59 -3.53
N ALA A 131 -2.58 10.52 -3.75
CA ALA A 131 -2.28 11.06 -5.07
C ALA A 131 -1.71 10.00 -6.03
N ILE A 132 -0.78 9.16 -5.56
CA ILE A 132 -0.18 8.10 -6.37
C ILE A 132 -1.21 7.04 -6.75
N CYS A 133 -2.03 6.58 -5.80
CA CYS A 133 -3.09 5.60 -6.07
C CYS A 133 -4.17 6.17 -6.99
N LEU A 134 -4.58 7.43 -6.79
CA LEU A 134 -5.52 8.11 -7.69
C LEU A 134 -4.98 8.22 -9.11
N ALA A 135 -3.71 8.60 -9.29
CA ALA A 135 -3.09 8.70 -10.60
C ALA A 135 -3.04 7.33 -11.30
N ALA A 136 -2.68 6.27 -10.57
CA ALA A 136 -2.68 4.91 -11.09
C ALA A 136 -4.10 4.47 -11.51
N ALA A 137 -5.10 4.71 -10.64
CA ALA A 137 -6.49 4.37 -10.89
C ALA A 137 -7.07 5.14 -12.08
N ALA A 138 -6.77 6.44 -12.19
CA ALA A 138 -7.19 7.28 -13.31
C ALA A 138 -6.56 6.82 -14.63
N PHE A 139 -5.27 6.48 -14.63
CA PHE A 139 -4.59 5.95 -15.81
C PHE A 139 -5.18 4.61 -16.26
N ALA A 140 -5.29 3.64 -15.35
CA ALA A 140 -5.84 2.32 -15.67
C ALA A 140 -7.31 2.40 -16.10
N GLY A 141 -8.09 3.26 -15.44
CA GLY A 141 -9.49 3.52 -15.77
C GLY A 141 -9.63 4.19 -17.15
N ALA A 142 -8.84 5.22 -17.45
CA ALA A 142 -8.86 5.89 -18.75
C ALA A 142 -8.49 4.94 -19.88
N VAL A 143 -7.44 4.13 -19.70
CA VAL A 143 -7.03 3.12 -20.68
C VAL A 143 -8.14 2.10 -20.94
N THR A 144 -8.84 1.68 -19.89
CA THR A 144 -9.94 0.71 -19.98
C THR A 144 -11.18 1.32 -20.66
N LEU A 145 -11.57 2.54 -20.27
CA LEU A 145 -12.72 3.26 -20.83
C LEU A 145 -12.53 3.59 -22.32
N LEU A 146 -11.34 4.04 -22.69
CA LEU A 146 -10.99 4.40 -24.07
C LEU A 146 -10.61 3.17 -24.92
N ARG A 147 -10.65 1.95 -24.34
CA ARG A 147 -10.32 0.67 -25.01
C ARG A 147 -8.98 0.70 -25.74
N LEU A 148 -7.95 1.32 -25.13
CA LEU A 148 -6.62 1.37 -25.73
C LEU A 148 -5.99 -0.03 -25.80
N PRO A 149 -5.11 -0.29 -26.78
CA PRO A 149 -4.46 -1.59 -26.98
C PRO A 149 -3.59 -2.03 -25.79
N THR A 150 -3.19 -1.09 -24.92
CA THR A 150 -2.44 -1.35 -23.69
C THR A 150 -3.30 -1.85 -22.52
N GLY A 151 -4.61 -2.04 -22.72
CA GLY A 151 -5.58 -2.49 -21.73
C GLY A 151 -5.07 -3.57 -20.77
N PRO A 152 -4.61 -4.74 -21.26
CA PRO A 152 -4.18 -5.84 -20.40
C PRO A 152 -3.01 -5.50 -19.47
N VAL A 153 -2.09 -4.63 -19.92
CA VAL A 153 -0.81 -4.36 -19.25
C VAL A 153 -0.85 -3.04 -18.45
N ALA A 154 -1.83 -2.17 -18.69
CA ALA A 154 -1.92 -0.87 -18.05
C ALA A 154 -2.12 -0.93 -16.52
N LEU A 155 -2.93 -1.88 -16.04
CA LEU A 155 -3.16 -2.08 -14.60
C LEU A 155 -1.92 -2.59 -13.87
N PRO A 156 -1.25 -3.69 -14.30
CA PRO A 156 -0.02 -4.14 -13.65
C PRO A 156 1.11 -3.10 -13.73
N LEU A 157 1.24 -2.36 -14.83
CA LEU A 157 2.26 -1.30 -14.97
C LEU A 157 2.00 -0.12 -14.03
N SER A 158 0.76 0.37 -13.97
CA SER A 158 0.41 1.50 -13.11
C SER A 158 0.52 1.13 -11.63
N CYS A 159 0.10 -0.08 -11.24
CA CYS A 159 0.30 -0.58 -9.88
C CYS A 159 1.79 -0.80 -9.58
N GLY A 160 2.57 -1.37 -10.50
CA GLY A 160 4.01 -1.55 -10.31
C GLY A 160 4.75 -0.22 -10.12
N ALA A 161 4.44 0.77 -10.95
CA ALA A 161 4.98 2.13 -10.82
C ALA A 161 4.57 2.78 -9.50
N ALA A 162 3.29 2.67 -9.12
CA ALA A 162 2.78 3.18 -7.86
C ALA A 162 3.51 2.55 -6.66
N ALA A 163 3.64 1.22 -6.62
CA ALA A 163 4.36 0.50 -5.58
C ALA A 163 5.81 1.01 -5.44
N LEU A 164 6.53 1.18 -6.55
CA LEU A 164 7.90 1.71 -6.54
C LEU A 164 7.95 3.15 -5.99
N CYS A 165 7.03 4.02 -6.39
CA CYS A 165 6.95 5.38 -5.89
C CYS A 165 6.66 5.42 -4.38
N LEU A 166 5.76 4.55 -3.89
CA LEU A 166 5.41 4.44 -2.47
C LEU A 166 6.57 3.90 -1.64
N VAL A 167 7.25 2.85 -2.12
CA VAL A 167 8.46 2.32 -1.46
C VAL A 167 9.54 3.39 -1.41
N ALA A 168 9.81 4.09 -2.51
CA ALA A 168 10.78 5.18 -2.54
C ALA A 168 10.39 6.33 -1.59
N ARG A 169 9.08 6.60 -1.42
CA ARG A 169 8.58 7.58 -0.44
C ARG A 169 8.81 7.10 0.99
N ALA A 170 8.48 5.86 1.31
CA ALA A 170 8.72 5.25 2.62
C ALA A 170 10.20 5.33 3.00
N LEU A 171 11.09 4.94 2.08
CA LEU A 171 12.53 5.03 2.26
C LEU A 171 13.01 6.48 2.47
N ARG A 172 12.42 7.46 1.78
CA ARG A 172 12.76 8.88 1.97
C ARG A 172 12.28 9.45 3.30
N LEU A 173 11.09 9.07 3.78
CA LEU A 173 10.58 9.50 5.09
C LEU A 173 11.46 8.96 6.22
N LEU A 174 11.75 7.65 6.18
CA LEU A 174 12.69 7.00 7.11
C LEU A 174 14.12 7.55 6.94
N GLY A 175 14.40 8.06 5.76
CA GLY A 175 15.67 8.61 5.31
C GLY A 175 15.93 10.06 5.67
N ARG A 176 14.99 10.83 6.22
CA ARG A 176 15.31 12.19 6.66
C ARG A 176 16.02 12.10 8.01
N PRO A 177 17.31 12.51 8.11
CA PRO A 177 17.87 12.77 9.42
C PRO A 177 17.06 13.95 9.96
N ALA A 178 16.21 13.68 10.94
CA ALA A 178 15.50 14.74 11.61
C ALA A 178 16.56 15.67 12.20
N ARG A 179 16.73 16.85 11.58
CA ARG A 179 17.40 17.98 12.22
C ARG A 179 16.51 18.35 13.40
N HIS A 180 16.70 17.65 14.51
CA HIS A 180 16.35 18.18 15.81
C HIS A 180 17.43 19.23 16.07
N ALA A 181 17.17 20.44 15.61
CA ALA A 181 17.89 21.65 16.02
C ALA A 181 17.25 22.13 17.32
#